data_AF-A0A816I1H9-F1
#
_entry.id   AF-A0A816I1H9-F1
#
_cell.length_a   1.000
_cell.length_b   1.000
_cell.length_c   1.000
_cell.angle_alpha   90.00
_cell.angle_beta   90.00
_cell.angle_gamma   90.00
#
_symmetry.space_group_name_H-M   'P 1'
#
loop_
_entity.id
_entity.type
_entity.pdbx_description
1 polymer ?
#
loop_
_entity_poly.entity_id
_entity_poly.type
_entity_poly.pdbx_seq_one_letter_code
_entity_poly.pdbx_strand_id
1 'polypeptide(L)'
;AIDKQNQNGRRLVDFCLFNSFIVTNTFFPHKTVHQGTWMHPKTKQWHMLDYVLVNRKFRSSVQDVQVHRGATGGIGTDHHLLRAKIRLHLKCCKKTEKISDKT
;
A
#
# COMPACT_ATOMS: atom_id res chain seq x y z
N ALA A 1 7.88 10.78 -14.22
CA ALA A 1 7.81 11.79 -13.15
C ALA A 1 6.75 11.38 -12.14
N ILE A 2 7.11 11.41 -10.85
CA ILE A 2 6.27 10.99 -9.72
C ILE A 2 4.93 11.76 -9.65
N ASP A 3 4.84 12.91 -10.34
CA ASP A 3 3.68 13.80 -10.29
C ASP A 3 2.85 13.86 -11.58
N LYS A 4 3.11 13.00 -12.57
CA LYS A 4 2.33 12.96 -13.82
C LYS A 4 1.39 11.76 -13.84
N GLN A 5 0.11 12.02 -13.59
CA GLN A 5 -0.95 11.01 -13.73
C GLN A 5 -1.13 10.64 -15.22
N ASN A 6 -1.01 9.36 -15.54
CA ASN A 6 -1.32 8.82 -16.87
C ASN A 6 -2.74 8.21 -16.88
N GLN A 7 -3.17 7.68 -18.04
CA GLN A 7 -4.50 7.07 -18.19
C GLN A 7 -4.75 5.92 -17.21
N ASN A 8 -3.73 5.11 -16.91
CA ASN A 8 -3.85 4.03 -15.93
C ASN A 8 -4.03 4.58 -14.51
N GLY A 9 -3.28 5.63 -14.15
CA GLY A 9 -3.46 6.34 -12.90
C GLY A 9 -4.85 6.96 -12.78
N ARG A 10 -5.46 7.40 -13.88
CA ARG A 10 -6.86 7.88 -13.87
C ARG A 10 -7.84 6.75 -13.60
N ARG A 11 -7.72 5.63 -14.31
CA ARG A 11 -8.55 4.43 -14.09
C ARG A 11 -8.44 3.91 -12.65
N LEU A 12 -7.24 3.95 -12.06
CA LEU A 12 -7.03 3.57 -10.65
C LEU A 12 -7.81 4.50 -9.71
N VAL A 13 -7.76 5.81 -9.93
CA VAL A 13 -8.50 6.78 -9.13
C VAL A 13 -10.01 6.56 -9.28
N ASP A 14 -10.51 6.37 -10.50
CA ASP A 14 -11.93 6.11 -10.76
C ASP A 14 -12.39 4.81 -10.07
N PHE A 15 -11.58 3.74 -10.13
CA PHE A 15 -11.82 2.49 -9.39
C PHE A 15 -11.88 2.73 -7.87
N CYS A 16 -10.96 3.52 -7.32
CA CYS A 16 -10.93 3.83 -5.90
C CYS A 16 -12.16 4.63 -5.45
N LEU A 17 -12.58 5.61 -6.26
CA LEU A 17 -13.77 6.42 -6.00
C LEU A 17 -15.03 5.55 -5.99
N PHE A 18 -15.19 4.68 -6.99
CA PHE A 18 -16.35 3.79 -7.09
C PHE A 18 -16.46 2.82 -5.90
N ASN A 19 -15.34 2.26 -5.46
CA ASN A 19 -15.31 1.21 -4.42
C ASN A 19 -15.01 1.74 -3.00
N SER A 20 -15.01 3.05 -2.80
CA SER A 20 -14.66 3.67 -1.50
C SER A 20 -13.27 3.27 -0.98
N PHE A 21 -12.27 3.16 -1.87
CA PHE A 21 -10.86 3.03 -1.51
C PHE A 21 -10.16 4.40 -1.50
N ILE A 22 -9.04 4.45 -0.78
CA ILE A 22 -8.10 5.56 -0.77
C ILE A 22 -6.71 5.05 -1.17
N VAL A 23 -5.98 5.85 -1.94
CA VAL A 23 -4.58 5.58 -2.31
C VAL A 23 -3.69 6.18 -1.24
N THR A 24 -3.04 5.36 -0.42
CA THR A 24 -2.35 5.83 0.79
C THR A 24 -0.89 6.23 0.58
N ASN A 25 -0.33 5.97 -0.60
CA ASN A 25 1.07 6.27 -0.95
C ASN A 25 1.47 7.75 -0.77
N THR A 26 0.51 8.67 -0.81
CA THR A 26 0.76 10.13 -0.70
C THR A 26 0.15 10.75 0.56
N PHE A 27 -0.33 9.93 1.50
CA PHE A 27 -1.03 10.42 2.70
C PHE A 27 -0.08 11.04 3.73
N PHE A 28 1.20 10.67 3.68
CA PHE A 28 2.19 11.05 4.67
C PHE A 28 3.31 11.86 3.98
N PRO A 29 3.82 12.91 4.65
CA PRO A 29 4.91 13.69 4.12
C PRO A 29 6.19 12.84 4.11
N HIS A 30 6.68 12.53 2.92
CA HIS A 30 7.94 11.83 2.71
C HIS A 30 8.82 12.56 1.72
N LYS A 31 10.13 12.36 1.84
CA LYS A 31 11.07 12.79 0.79
C LYS A 31 10.74 12.08 -0.51
N THR A 32 10.89 12.75 -1.65
CA THR A 32 10.60 12.21 -2.99
C THR A 32 11.31 10.89 -3.28
N VAL A 33 12.49 10.69 -2.70
CA VAL A 33 13.26 9.42 -2.78
C VAL A 33 12.52 8.20 -2.22
N HIS A 34 11.44 8.39 -1.44
CA HIS A 34 10.61 7.34 -0.86
C HIS A 34 9.23 7.18 -1.53
N GLN A 35 9.00 7.84 -2.67
CA GLN A 35 7.72 7.82 -3.38
C GLN A 35 7.74 6.93 -4.65
N GLY A 36 8.93 6.69 -5.21
CA GLY A 36 9.10 5.88 -6.43
C GLY A 36 9.34 4.41 -6.13
N THR A 37 8.53 3.52 -6.71
CA THR A 37 8.64 2.07 -6.56
C THR A 37 9.40 1.43 -7.71
N TRP A 38 9.49 2.08 -8.87
CA TRP A 38 10.21 1.55 -10.03
C TRP A 38 11.03 2.64 -10.71
N MET A 39 12.24 2.31 -11.17
CA MET A 39 13.09 3.21 -11.94
C MET A 39 13.14 2.77 -13.39
N HIS A 40 12.71 3.65 -14.28
CA HIS A 40 12.77 3.38 -15.71
C HIS A 40 14.23 3.21 -16.17
N PRO A 41 14.60 2.08 -16.82
CA PRO A 41 16.00 1.73 -17.06
C PRO A 41 16.73 2.73 -17.97
N LYS A 42 16.05 3.25 -19.00
CA LYS A 42 16.60 4.23 -19.95
C LYS A 42 16.60 5.67 -19.44
N THR A 43 15.44 6.19 -19.00
CA THR A 43 15.30 7.60 -18.61
C THR A 43 15.79 7.90 -17.19
N LYS A 44 16.07 6.85 -16.39
CA LYS A 44 16.44 6.95 -14.96
C LYS A 44 15.41 7.73 -14.12
N GLN A 45 14.17 7.83 -14.59
CA GLN A 45 13.09 8.47 -13.86
C GLN A 45 12.41 7.45 -12.95
N TRP A 46 12.09 7.90 -11.74
CA TRP A 46 11.27 7.14 -10.80
C TRP A 46 9.78 7.26 -11.14
N HIS A 47 9.07 6.16 -10.99
CA HIS A 47 7.63 6.06 -11.15
C HIS A 47 7.03 5.35 -9.94
N MET A 48 5.80 5.73 -9.60
CA MET A 48 4.95 5.03 -8.64
C MET A 48 4.08 4.07 -9.45
N LEU A 49 4.39 2.78 -9.41
CA LEU A 49 3.62 1.74 -10.11
C LEU A 49 2.91 0.80 -9.13
N ASP A 50 3.41 0.72 -7.90
CA ASP A 50 2.85 -0.10 -6.84
C ASP A 50 2.08 0.80 -5.86
N TYR A 51 0.88 0.36 -5.46
CA TYR A 51 -0.03 1.15 -4.65
C TYR A 51 -0.56 0.35 -3.47
N VAL A 52 -0.72 1.01 -2.32
CA VAL A 52 -1.50 0.49 -1.21
C VAL A 52 -2.87 1.14 -1.23
N LEU A 53 -3.91 0.32 -1.43
CA LEU A 53 -5.30 0.74 -1.39
C LEU A 53 -5.92 0.30 -0.07
N VAL A 54 -6.56 1.23 0.62
CA VAL A 54 -7.25 0.94 1.90
C VAL A 54 -8.68 1.39 1.81
N ASN A 55 -9.63 0.60 2.31
CA ASN A 55 -11.01 1.04 2.34
C ASN A 55 -11.11 2.31 3.19
N ARG A 56 -11.82 3.32 2.72
CA ARG A 56 -11.95 4.64 3.35
C ARG A 56 -12.34 4.55 4.83
N LYS A 57 -13.15 3.56 5.22
CA LYS A 57 -13.55 3.33 6.62
C LYS A 57 -12.39 3.01 7.57
N PHE A 58 -11.29 2.47 7.05
CA PHE A 58 -10.10 2.08 7.81
C PHE A 58 -8.94 3.06 7.63
N ARG A 59 -9.18 4.27 7.11
CA ARG A 59 -8.11 5.25 6.85
C ARG A 59 -7.26 5.55 8.10
N SER A 60 -7.88 5.59 9.27
CA SER A 60 -7.22 5.89 10.56
C SER A 60 -6.37 4.75 11.10
N SER A 61 -6.49 3.55 10.54
CA SER A 61 -5.63 2.41 10.85
C SER A 61 -4.28 2.51 10.13
N VAL A 62 -4.17 3.27 9.05
CA VAL A 62 -2.92 3.43 8.32
C VAL A 62 -2.04 4.41 9.07
N GLN A 63 -0.84 3.98 9.47
CA GLN A 63 0.11 4.79 10.24
C GLN A 63 1.22 5.39 9.38
N ASP A 64 1.61 4.69 8.32
CA ASP A 64 2.71 5.08 7.44
C ASP A 64 2.67 4.25 6.15
N VAL A 65 3.02 4.85 5.00
CA VAL A 65 3.18 4.14 3.72
C VAL A 65 4.35 4.76 2.97
N GLN A 66 5.44 4.01 2.85
CA GLN A 66 6.65 4.49 2.20
C GLN A 66 7.42 3.38 1.49
N VAL A 67 8.24 3.79 0.52
CA VAL A 67 9.17 2.88 -0.15
C VAL A 67 10.36 2.54 0.75
N HIS A 68 10.66 1.26 0.86
CA HIS A 68 11.74 0.68 1.64
C HIS A 68 12.91 0.28 0.72
N ARG A 69 13.86 1.21 0.53
CA ARG A 69 14.97 1.06 -0.43
C ARG A 69 15.99 -0.01 -0.04
N GLY A 70 16.21 -0.24 1.26
CA GLY A 70 17.25 -1.13 1.78
C GLY A 70 17.06 -2.61 1.47
N ALA A 71 15.85 -3.05 1.12
CA ALA A 71 15.58 -4.46 0.81
C ALA A 71 15.84 -4.84 -0.66
N THR A 72 15.96 -3.85 -1.56
CA THR A 72 15.99 -4.10 -3.02
C THR A 72 17.23 -4.90 -3.45
N GLY A 73 18.38 -4.64 -2.85
CA GLY A 73 19.66 -5.23 -3.27
C GLY A 73 19.75 -6.76 -3.12
N GLY A 74 18.88 -7.38 -2.32
CA GLY A 74 18.85 -8.84 -2.12
C GLY A 74 17.81 -9.60 -2.94
N ILE A 75 16.87 -8.91 -3.61
CA ILE A 75 15.66 -9.52 -4.17
C ILE A 75 15.76 -9.70 -5.71
N GLY A 76 16.70 -9.05 -6.37
CA GLY A 76 16.91 -9.21 -7.83
C GLY A 76 15.79 -8.60 -8.69
N THR A 77 15.04 -7.65 -8.14
CA THR A 77 13.97 -6.92 -8.84
C THR A 77 14.39 -5.48 -9.12
N ASP A 78 13.87 -4.91 -10.19
CA ASP A 78 13.95 -3.49 -10.54
C ASP A 78 12.93 -2.61 -9.79
N HIS A 79 12.10 -3.23 -8.93
CA HIS A 79 11.17 -2.54 -8.04
C HIS A 79 11.72 -2.41 -6.61
N HIS A 80 11.59 -1.22 -6.03
CA HIS A 80 11.68 -1.03 -4.59
C HIS A 80 10.43 -1.54 -3.87
N LEU A 81 10.62 -2.15 -2.71
CA LEU A 81 9.54 -2.62 -1.85
C LEU A 81 8.69 -1.45 -1.32
N LEU A 82 7.37 -1.49 -1.50
CA LEU A 82 6.42 -0.59 -0.85
C LEU A 82 5.97 -1.17 0.49
N ARG A 83 6.14 -0.44 1.59
CA ARG A 83 5.79 -0.88 2.94
C ARG A 83 4.65 -0.05 3.50
N ALA A 84 3.61 -0.71 4.01
CA ALA A 84 2.54 -0.07 4.79
C ALA A 84 2.60 -0.52 6.26
N LYS A 85 2.50 0.45 7.18
CA LYS A 85 2.34 0.22 8.61
C LYS A 85 0.88 0.42 8.97
N ILE A 86 0.23 -0.63 9.48
CA ILE A 86 -1.21 -0.65 9.77
C ILE A 86 -1.44 -1.05 11.23
N ARG A 87 -2.25 -0.28 11.95
CA ARG A 87 -2.77 -0.61 13.27
C ARG A 87 -4.13 -1.31 13.13
N LEU A 88 -4.15 -2.60 13.41
CA LEU A 88 -5.37 -3.41 13.41
C LEU A 88 -6.06 -3.35 14.77
N HIS A 89 -7.36 -3.05 14.77
CA HIS A 89 -8.22 -3.18 15.94
C HIS A 89 -9.06 -4.44 15.75
N LEU A 90 -8.52 -5.59 16.13
CA LEU A 90 -9.20 -6.87 16.00
C LEU A 90 -10.16 -7.06 17.18
N LYS A 91 -11.39 -7.52 16.90
CA LYS A 91 -12.26 -8.03 17.96
C LYS A 91 -11.69 -9.36 18.44
N CYS A 92 -11.66 -9.56 19.75
CA CYS A 92 -11.35 -10.88 20.32
C CYS A 92 -12.50 -11.84 19.98
N CYS A 93 -12.23 -12.83 19.14
CA CYS A 93 -13.14 -13.96 18.94
C CYS A 93 -12.99 -14.91 20.12
N LYS A 94 -14.02 -15.01 20.98
CA LYS A 94 -14.08 -16.05 22.01
C LYS A 94 -14.09 -17.40 21.29
N LYS A 95 -13.20 -18.33 21.68
CA LYS A 95 -13.31 -19.72 21.22
C LYS A 95 -14.65 -20.26 21.71
N THR A 96 -15.53 -20.67 20.81
CA THR A 96 -16.67 -21.51 21.18
C THR A 96 -16.09 -22.83 21.66
N GLU A 97 -16.17 -23.09 22.97
CA GLU A 97 -15.93 -24.42 23.50
C GLU A 97 -16.94 -25.35 22.85
N LYS A 98 -16.44 -26.38 22.14
CA LYS A 98 -17.30 -27.47 21.71
C LYS A 98 -17.78 -28.15 22.99
N ILE A 99 -19.05 -27.97 23.33
CA ILE A 99 -19.70 -28.80 24.33
C ILE A 99 -19.59 -30.23 23.80
N SER A 100 -18.73 -31.04 24.44
CA SER A 100 -18.69 -32.46 24.18
C SER A 100 -19.97 -33.05 24.78
N ASP A 101 -20.94 -33.39 23.94
CA ASP A 101 -22.07 -34.20 24.37
C ASP A 101 -21.52 -35.54 24.85
N LYS A 102 -21.51 -35.73 26.18
CA LYS A 102 -21.30 -37.05 26.77
C LYS A 102 -22.66 -37.75 26.73
N THR A 103 -22.80 -38.68 25.78
CA THR A 103 -23.81 -39.74 25.86
C THR A 103 -23.14 -40.99 26.40
#